data_AF-A0A2V8CHP8-F1
#
_entry.id   AF-A0A2V8CHP8-F1
#
_cell.length_a   1.000
_cell.length_b   1.000
_cell.length_c   1.000
_cell.angle_alpha   90.00
_cell.angle_beta   90.00
_cell.angle_gamma   90.00
#
_symmetry.space_group_name_H-M   'P 1'
#
loop_
_entity.id
_entity.type
_entity.pdbx_description
1 polymer ?
#
loop_
_entity_poly.entity_id
_entity_poly.type
_entity_poly.pdbx_seq_one_letter_code
_entity_poly.pdbx_strand_id
1 'polypeptide(L)'
;MTIIDFHNHYYPPKYMQALQSGASSIKVTVDSEGNPVLHYPGDYNVAVRGHRDLAYRQEVLDSHGVSLQVLTLTTPGTHVESPATAVKLASLVNDEFKEAMDTRGHHFTALATLPLNDPAAAVKELDRAIAQLGMRGAMLFSNVNG
;
A
#
# COMPACT_ATOMS: atom_id res chain seq x y z
N MET A 1 -2.82 25.91 11.02
CA MET A 1 -2.86 25.66 9.55
C MET A 1 -2.86 24.15 9.37
N THR A 2 -3.77 23.61 8.57
CA THR A 2 -3.79 22.16 8.27
C THR A 2 -2.72 21.85 7.23
N ILE A 3 -1.81 20.94 7.54
CA ILE A 3 -0.78 20.46 6.59
C ILE A 3 -1.15 19.04 6.18
N ILE A 4 -1.26 18.81 4.87
CA ILE A 4 -1.58 17.50 4.31
C ILE A 4 -0.39 17.01 3.50
N ASP A 5 0.16 15.86 3.89
CA ASP A 5 1.12 15.11 3.08
C ASP A 5 0.36 14.16 2.12
N PHE A 6 0.46 14.44 0.83
CA PHE A 6 -0.24 13.70 -0.21
C PHE A 6 0.63 12.60 -0.86
N HIS A 7 1.92 12.50 -0.52
CA HIS A 7 2.83 11.55 -1.18
C HIS A 7 3.66 10.79 -0.15
N ASN A 8 3.07 9.73 0.40
CA ASN A 8 3.75 8.74 1.23
C ASN A 8 3.31 7.32 0.88
N HIS A 9 4.11 6.35 1.32
CA HIS A 9 3.86 4.94 1.06
C HIS A 9 3.76 4.12 2.34
N TYR A 10 2.82 3.17 2.36
CA TYR A 10 2.61 2.22 3.44
C TYR A 10 2.58 0.81 2.88
N TYR A 11 3.38 -0.09 3.44
CA TYR A 11 3.30 -1.53 3.21
C TYR A 11 2.54 -2.17 4.38
N PRO A 12 1.28 -2.59 4.17
CA PRO A 12 0.50 -3.21 5.22
C PRO A 12 1.09 -4.56 5.69
N PRO A 13 0.98 -4.90 6.99
CA PRO A 13 1.48 -6.16 7.53
C PRO A 13 0.97 -7.42 6.84
N LYS A 14 -0.34 -7.52 6.53
CA LYS A 14 -0.89 -8.73 5.89
C LYS A 14 -0.46 -8.81 4.43
N TYR A 15 -0.33 -7.69 3.72
CA TYR A 15 0.33 -7.66 2.40
C TYR A 15 1.76 -8.23 2.49
N MET A 16 2.58 -7.74 3.43
CA MET A 16 3.95 -8.23 3.61
C MET A 16 4.01 -9.73 3.95
N GLN A 17 3.09 -10.21 4.77
CA GLN A 17 2.96 -11.65 5.09
C GLN A 17 2.54 -12.47 3.86
N ALA A 18 1.62 -11.94 3.04
CA ALA A 18 1.16 -12.62 1.84
C ALA A 18 2.27 -12.79 0.80
N LEU A 19 3.18 -11.82 0.67
CA LEU A 19 4.37 -11.95 -0.20
C LEU A 19 5.27 -13.12 0.21
N GLN A 20 5.31 -13.46 1.51
CA GLN A 20 6.14 -14.54 2.04
C GLN A 20 5.48 -15.93 1.97
N SER A 21 4.23 -16.01 1.51
CA SER A 21 3.47 -17.28 1.44
C SER A 21 3.93 -18.24 0.33
N GLY A 22 4.83 -17.79 -0.56
CA GLY A 22 5.36 -18.58 -1.68
C GLY A 22 4.51 -18.54 -2.96
N ALA A 23 3.34 -17.88 -2.94
CA ALA A 23 2.49 -17.70 -4.12
C ALA A 23 2.79 -16.41 -4.93
N SER A 24 3.69 -15.57 -4.42
CA SER A 24 4.04 -14.26 -4.97
C SER A 24 5.25 -14.36 -5.92
N SER A 25 5.24 -13.56 -6.99
CA SER A 25 6.42 -13.35 -7.84
C SER A 25 7.50 -12.47 -7.18
N ILE A 26 7.14 -11.75 -6.12
CA ILE A 26 8.02 -10.88 -5.35
C ILE A 26 8.82 -11.72 -4.36
N LYS A 27 10.14 -11.57 -4.39
CA LYS A 27 11.03 -12.20 -3.41
C LYS A 27 11.30 -11.24 -2.28
N VAL A 28 11.10 -11.67 -1.05
CA VAL A 28 11.44 -10.88 0.15
C VAL A 28 12.75 -11.38 0.75
N THR A 29 13.72 -10.48 0.92
CA THR A 29 14.93 -10.71 1.74
C THR A 29 14.96 -9.73 2.90
N VAL A 30 16.01 -9.77 3.72
CA VAL A 30 16.24 -8.83 4.83
C VAL A 30 17.62 -8.22 4.68
N ASP A 31 17.75 -6.89 4.82
CA ASP A 31 19.04 -6.19 4.77
C ASP A 31 19.82 -6.30 6.11
N SER A 32 20.99 -5.66 6.18
CA SER A 32 21.83 -5.67 7.39
C SER A 32 21.22 -4.92 8.58
N GLU A 33 20.21 -4.08 8.35
CA GLU A 33 19.49 -3.31 9.38
C GLU A 33 18.18 -3.98 9.80
N GLY A 34 17.86 -5.16 9.26
CA GLY A 34 16.64 -5.89 9.57
C GLY A 34 15.41 -5.39 8.80
N ASN A 35 15.58 -4.60 7.73
CA ASN A 35 14.47 -4.16 6.89
C ASN A 35 14.13 -5.21 5.83
N PRO A 36 12.84 -5.48 5.58
CA PRO A 36 12.44 -6.26 4.42
C PRO A 36 12.84 -5.56 3.13
N VAL A 37 13.40 -6.34 2.20
CA VAL A 37 13.74 -5.90 0.84
C VAL A 37 12.87 -6.68 -0.15
N LEU A 38 12.01 -5.98 -0.88
CA LEU A 38 11.08 -6.54 -1.85
C LEU A 38 11.75 -6.48 -3.22
N HIS A 39 12.09 -7.63 -3.79
CA HIS A 39 12.71 -7.76 -5.11
C HIS A 39 11.66 -8.13 -6.15
N TYR A 40 11.62 -7.38 -7.24
CA TYR A 40 10.70 -7.56 -8.37
C TYR A 40 11.44 -7.32 -9.69
N PRO A 41 10.85 -7.65 -10.86
CA PRO A 41 11.58 -7.56 -12.13
C PRO A 41 12.18 -6.17 -12.38
N GLY A 42 13.52 -6.11 -12.36
CA GLY A 42 14.29 -4.91 -12.70
C GLY A 42 14.64 -3.97 -11.54
N ASP A 43 14.13 -4.19 -10.33
CA ASP A 43 14.29 -3.23 -9.22
C ASP A 43 13.97 -3.85 -7.84
N TYR A 44 14.17 -3.09 -6.77
CA TYR A 44 13.83 -3.49 -5.40
C TYR A 44 13.43 -2.29 -4.52
N ASN A 45 12.66 -2.56 -3.46
CA ASN A 45 12.38 -1.58 -2.42
C ASN A 45 12.79 -2.06 -1.03
N VAL A 46 13.38 -1.15 -0.26
CA VAL A 46 13.67 -1.34 1.16
C VAL A 46 12.50 -0.78 1.97
N ALA A 47 11.70 -1.66 2.54
CA ALA A 47 10.53 -1.28 3.31
C ALA A 47 10.93 -0.88 4.74
N VAL A 48 11.63 0.25 4.94
CA VAL A 48 12.09 0.73 6.27
C VAL A 48 10.96 0.88 7.30
N ARG A 49 11.27 1.06 8.59
CA ARG A 49 10.27 1.19 9.68
C ARG A 49 9.17 2.21 9.35
N GLY A 50 9.58 3.36 8.82
CA GLY A 50 8.71 4.42 8.36
C GLY A 50 7.80 4.05 7.19
N HIS A 51 7.87 2.85 6.62
CA HIS A 51 6.89 2.34 5.64
C HIS A 51 5.95 1.27 6.21
N ARG A 52 6.25 0.68 7.38
CA ARG A 52 5.55 -0.52 7.90
C ARG A 52 4.96 -0.35 9.31
N ASP A 53 5.31 0.74 10.01
CA ASP A 53 4.85 1.03 11.37
C ASP A 53 4.08 2.36 11.37
N LEU A 54 2.75 2.31 11.49
CA LEU A 54 1.89 3.50 11.53
C LEU A 54 1.95 4.22 12.87
N ALA A 55 2.28 3.53 13.97
CA ALA A 55 2.44 4.17 15.28
C ALA A 55 3.67 5.08 15.27
N TYR A 56 4.80 4.54 14.82
CA TYR A 56 6.00 5.32 14.58
C TYR A 56 5.77 6.45 13.59
N ARG A 57 5.03 6.19 12.50
CA ARG A 57 4.75 7.25 11.51
C ARG A 57 3.95 8.40 12.10
N GLN A 58 2.94 8.09 12.91
CA GLN A 58 2.14 9.09 13.58
C GLN A 58 3.02 10.00 14.45
N GLU A 59 3.92 9.44 15.26
CA GLU A 59 4.86 10.22 16.07
C GLU A 59 5.72 11.18 15.23
N VAL A 60 6.16 10.72 14.06
CA VAL A 60 6.93 11.55 13.11
C VAL A 60 6.06 12.68 12.52
N LEU A 61 4.79 12.40 12.18
CA LEU A 61 3.88 13.42 11.67
C LEU A 61 3.60 14.49 12.73
N ASP A 62 3.34 14.06 13.97
CA ASP A 62 3.12 14.94 15.12
C ASP A 62 4.33 15.86 15.37
N SER A 63 5.55 15.31 15.32
CA SER A 63 6.77 16.09 15.56
C SER A 63 7.05 17.15 14.47
N HIS A 64 6.50 16.97 13.26
CA HIS A 64 6.65 17.88 12.13
C HIS A 64 5.41 18.76 11.89
N GLY A 65 4.37 18.62 12.71
CA GLY A 65 3.12 19.37 12.55
C GLY A 65 2.30 19.01 11.31
N VAL A 66 2.49 17.80 10.75
CA VAL A 66 1.70 17.31 9.61
C VAL A 66 0.38 16.78 10.14
N SER A 67 -0.73 17.39 9.72
CA SER A 67 -2.06 17.10 10.25
C SER A 67 -2.63 15.80 9.71
N LEU A 68 -2.48 15.55 8.40
CA LEU A 68 -3.03 14.39 7.72
C LEU A 68 -2.02 13.88 6.68
N GLN A 69 -1.92 12.57 6.53
CA GLN A 69 -1.14 11.93 5.49
C GLN A 69 -2.02 10.97 4.69
N VAL A 70 -1.88 10.99 3.37
CA VAL A 70 -2.57 10.08 2.45
C VAL A 70 -1.71 8.84 2.24
N LEU A 71 -2.21 7.68 2.69
CA LEU A 71 -1.58 6.39 2.50
C LEU A 71 -1.79 5.89 1.07
N THR A 72 -0.70 5.41 0.47
CA THR A 72 -0.71 4.71 -0.83
C THR A 72 0.19 3.47 -0.75
N LEU A 73 -0.10 2.44 -1.53
CA LEU A 73 0.81 1.31 -1.71
C LEU A 73 1.77 1.63 -2.84
N THR A 74 3.07 1.50 -2.66
CA THR A 74 4.05 1.73 -3.74
C THR A 74 4.53 0.44 -4.38
N THR A 75 5.51 0.54 -5.28
CA THR A 75 6.14 -0.61 -5.94
C THR A 75 6.60 -1.64 -4.89
N PRO A 76 6.56 -2.95 -5.18
CA PRO A 76 6.15 -3.57 -6.44
C PRO A 76 4.65 -3.47 -6.76
N GLY A 77 3.81 -2.96 -5.85
CA GLY A 77 2.37 -2.95 -6.01
C GLY A 77 1.81 -4.38 -6.11
N THR A 78 0.73 -4.54 -6.85
CA THR A 78 0.10 -5.86 -7.08
C THR A 78 0.18 -6.30 -8.55
N HIS A 79 0.51 -5.39 -9.46
CA HIS A 79 0.45 -5.63 -10.91
C HIS A 79 1.55 -6.55 -11.45
N VAL A 80 2.65 -6.74 -10.69
CA VAL A 80 3.73 -7.69 -11.02
C VAL A 80 3.35 -9.16 -10.82
N GLU A 81 2.18 -9.40 -10.25
CA GLU A 81 1.65 -10.73 -9.96
C GLU A 81 0.80 -11.29 -11.12
N SER A 82 0.36 -12.55 -11.00
CA SER A 82 -0.75 -13.02 -11.82
C SER A 82 -2.03 -12.21 -11.55
N PRO A 83 -2.97 -12.08 -12.50
CA PRO A 83 -4.23 -11.36 -12.28
C PRO A 83 -4.99 -11.81 -11.03
N ALA A 84 -5.12 -13.13 -10.81
CA ALA A 84 -5.82 -13.67 -9.65
C ALA A 84 -5.13 -13.33 -8.32
N THR A 85 -3.80 -13.33 -8.30
CA THR A 85 -3.02 -12.91 -7.11
C THR A 85 -3.12 -11.40 -6.90
N ALA A 86 -3.03 -10.62 -7.98
CA ALA A 86 -3.11 -9.16 -7.93
C ALA A 86 -4.45 -8.68 -7.32
N VAL A 87 -5.57 -9.30 -7.73
CA VAL A 87 -6.90 -9.02 -7.17
C VAL A 87 -6.94 -9.29 -5.66
N LYS A 88 -6.45 -10.46 -5.23
CA LYS A 88 -6.42 -10.83 -3.80
C LYS A 88 -5.58 -9.85 -2.98
N LEU A 89 -4.38 -9.52 -3.46
CA LEU A 89 -3.48 -8.60 -2.76
C LEU A 89 -4.04 -7.17 -2.73
N ALA A 90 -4.67 -6.71 -3.82
CA ALA A 90 -5.25 -5.38 -3.87
C ALA A 90 -6.40 -5.22 -2.86
N SER A 91 -7.32 -6.19 -2.81
CA SER A 91 -8.39 -6.17 -1.82
C SER A 91 -7.85 -6.26 -0.39
N LEU A 92 -6.83 -7.09 -0.13
CA LEU A 92 -6.17 -7.21 1.17
C LEU A 92 -5.55 -5.88 1.64
N VAL A 93 -4.80 -5.22 0.76
CA VAL A 93 -4.19 -3.91 1.04
C VAL A 93 -5.27 -2.88 1.34
N ASN A 94 -6.34 -2.84 0.54
CA ASN A 94 -7.41 -1.88 0.72
C ASN A 94 -8.17 -2.10 2.04
N ASP A 95 -8.35 -3.36 2.46
CA ASP A 95 -8.94 -3.70 3.75
C ASP A 95 -8.04 -3.23 4.92
N GLU A 96 -6.71 -3.39 4.82
CA GLU A 96 -5.79 -2.87 5.84
C GLU A 96 -5.67 -1.34 5.85
N PHE A 97 -5.82 -0.68 4.69
CA PHE A 97 -5.96 0.77 4.62
C PHE A 97 -7.25 1.24 5.30
N LYS A 98 -8.36 0.49 5.15
CA LYS A 98 -9.60 0.74 5.89
C LYS A 98 -9.39 0.60 7.39
N GLU A 99 -8.72 -0.45 7.84
CA GLU A 99 -8.35 -0.63 9.26
C GLU A 99 -7.51 0.54 9.78
N ALA A 100 -6.54 1.02 9.00
CA ALA A 100 -5.72 2.19 9.34
C ALA A 100 -6.57 3.47 9.45
N MET A 101 -7.49 3.69 8.51
CA MET A 101 -8.42 4.83 8.53
C MET A 101 -9.37 4.79 9.72
N ASP A 102 -9.85 3.61 10.11
CA ASP A 102 -10.77 3.46 11.24
C ASP A 102 -10.07 3.66 12.59
N THR A 103 -8.83 3.16 12.70
CA THR A 103 -8.09 3.17 13.98
C THR A 103 -7.27 4.44 14.18
N ARG A 104 -6.88 5.13 13.10
CA ARG A 104 -5.98 6.29 13.11
C ARG A 104 -6.42 7.38 12.12
N GLY A 105 -7.72 7.48 11.86
CA GLY A 105 -8.31 8.40 10.89
C GLY A 105 -8.07 9.89 11.16
N HIS A 106 -7.57 10.25 12.35
CA HIS A 106 -7.13 11.61 12.64
C HIS A 106 -5.84 12.01 11.92
N HIS A 107 -4.96 11.06 11.59
CA HIS A 107 -3.75 11.32 10.79
C HIS A 107 -3.73 10.63 9.44
N PHE A 108 -4.56 9.63 9.20
CA PHE A 108 -4.47 8.85 7.97
C PHE A 108 -5.78 8.78 7.19
N THR A 109 -5.66 9.06 5.89
CA THR A 109 -6.63 8.66 4.86
C THR A 109 -5.90 7.84 3.80
N ALA A 110 -6.59 7.33 2.77
CA ALA A 110 -5.95 6.47 1.78
C ALA A 110 -6.50 6.66 0.36
N LEU A 111 -5.64 6.33 -0.61
CA LEU A 111 -6.03 6.04 -1.99
C LEU A 111 -5.95 4.53 -2.22
N ALA A 112 -6.92 4.01 -2.94
CA ALA A 112 -7.01 2.59 -3.26
C ALA A 112 -5.83 2.13 -4.11
N THR A 113 -5.36 0.90 -3.83
CA THR A 113 -4.57 0.13 -4.78
C THR A 113 -5.52 -0.68 -5.67
N LEU A 114 -5.19 -0.81 -6.95
CA LEU A 114 -6.01 -1.54 -7.92
C LEU A 114 -5.20 -2.67 -8.57
N PRO A 115 -5.82 -3.83 -8.88
CA PRO A 115 -5.19 -4.90 -9.65
C PRO A 115 -5.13 -4.54 -11.15
N LEU A 116 -4.21 -3.64 -11.53
CA LEU A 116 -4.21 -3.01 -12.85
C LEU A 116 -3.93 -3.96 -14.03
N ASN A 117 -3.44 -5.17 -13.77
CA ASN A 117 -3.29 -6.22 -14.77
C ASN A 117 -4.62 -6.96 -15.08
N ASP A 118 -5.73 -6.59 -14.44
CA ASP A 118 -7.10 -7.00 -14.74
C ASP A 118 -8.04 -5.77 -14.68
N PRO A 119 -8.34 -5.12 -15.82
CA PRO A 119 -9.15 -3.91 -15.85
C PRO A 119 -10.56 -4.08 -15.27
N ALA A 120 -11.20 -5.23 -15.48
CA ALA A 120 -12.55 -5.48 -14.99
C ALA A 120 -12.55 -5.60 -13.46
N ALA A 121 -11.56 -6.32 -12.91
CA ALA A 121 -11.40 -6.41 -11.47
C ALA A 121 -10.97 -5.07 -10.84
N ALA A 122 -10.16 -4.27 -11.54
CA ALA A 122 -9.76 -2.94 -11.09
C ALA A 122 -10.95 -1.99 -10.92
N VAL A 123 -11.88 -1.96 -11.87
CA VAL A 123 -13.11 -1.16 -11.76
C VAL A 123 -13.95 -1.63 -10.56
N LYS A 124 -14.14 -2.94 -10.40
CA LYS A 124 -14.88 -3.50 -9.27
C LYS A 124 -14.26 -3.14 -7.92
N GLU A 125 -12.94 -3.20 -7.83
CA GLU A 125 -12.22 -2.87 -6.59
C GLU A 125 -12.25 -1.37 -6.32
N LEU A 126 -12.20 -0.51 -7.35
CA LEU A 126 -12.37 0.93 -7.20
C LEU A 126 -13.76 1.28 -6.62
N ASP A 127 -14.82 0.70 -7.17
CA ASP A 127 -16.19 0.88 -6.68
C ASP A 127 -16.31 0.45 -5.22
N ARG A 128 -15.73 -0.70 -4.86
CA ARG A 128 -15.70 -1.20 -3.47
C ARG A 128 -14.95 -0.25 -2.55
N ALA A 129 -13.75 0.18 -2.95
CA ALA A 129 -12.88 1.03 -2.15
C ALA A 129 -13.52 2.39 -1.85
N ILE A 130 -14.20 2.99 -2.83
CA ILE A 130 -14.88 4.27 -2.66
C ILE A 130 -16.20 4.09 -1.90
N ALA A 131 -17.09 3.22 -2.37
CA ALA A 131 -18.45 3.14 -1.86
C ALA A 131 -18.57 2.41 -0.51
N GLN A 132 -17.66 1.47 -0.22
CA GLN A 132 -17.75 0.62 0.97
C GLN A 132 -16.63 0.91 1.97
N LEU A 133 -15.41 1.22 1.50
CA LEU A 133 -14.27 1.49 2.37
C LEU A 133 -14.03 3.00 2.63
N GLY A 134 -14.68 3.89 1.88
CA GLY A 134 -14.59 5.33 2.10
C GLY A 134 -13.27 5.98 1.66
N MET A 135 -12.50 5.30 0.80
CA MET A 135 -11.31 5.88 0.19
C MET A 135 -11.67 7.04 -0.75
N ARG A 136 -10.73 7.97 -0.95
CA ARG A 136 -10.99 9.23 -1.70
C ARG A 136 -10.55 9.19 -3.16
N GLY A 137 -10.09 8.05 -3.64
CA GLY A 137 -9.60 7.84 -5.00
C GLY A 137 -8.71 6.60 -5.08
N ALA A 138 -7.88 6.53 -6.12
CA ALA A 138 -6.89 5.48 -6.32
C ALA A 138 -5.53 6.07 -6.72
N MET A 139 -4.47 5.33 -6.43
CA MET A 139 -3.12 5.62 -6.92
C MET A 139 -2.76 4.60 -8.00
N LEU A 140 -2.20 5.08 -9.11
CA LEU A 140 -1.84 4.27 -10.27
C LEU A 140 -0.34 4.36 -10.53
N PHE A 141 0.25 3.24 -10.94
CA PHE A 141 1.61 3.21 -11.48
C PHE A 141 1.61 3.71 -12.93
N SER A 142 2.74 4.25 -13.39
CA SER A 142 2.87 4.80 -14.73
C SER A 142 2.76 3.73 -15.83
N ASN A 143 3.27 2.52 -15.61
CA ASN A 143 3.26 1.43 -16.59
C ASN A 143 2.67 0.15 -15.99
N VAL A 144 1.94 -0.61 -16.82
CA VAL A 144 1.41 -1.94 -16.49
C VAL A 144 1.40 -2.78 -17.76
N ASN A 145 2.30 -3.76 -17.85
CA ASN A 145 2.41 -4.73 -18.97
C ASN A 145 2.68 -4.15 -20.39
N GLY A 146 3.12 -2.90 -20.52
CA GLY A 146 3.46 -2.29 -21.81
C GLY A 146 3.30 -0.78 -21.78
#